data_AF-A0A1Y1LGI5-F1
#
_entry.id   AF-A0A1Y1LGI5-F1
#
_cell.length_a   1.000
_cell.length_b   1.000
_cell.length_c   1.000
_cell.angle_alpha   90.00
_cell.angle_beta   90.00
_cell.angle_gamma   90.00
#
_symmetry.space_group_name_H-M   'P 1'
#
loop_
_entity.id
_entity.type
_entity.pdbx_description
1 polymer ?
#
loop_
_entity_poly.entity_id
_entity_poly.type
_entity_poly.pdbx_seq_one_letter_code
_entity_poly.pdbx_strand_id
1 'polypeptide(L)'
;TTTTYYNPTYSDTTTNCPYCDTTMTPDGEISPTPTFDSYEDSTTDYVPDADRQFWLLTVLKTDGNNPTVNDLKNGLANLYKTAFQRQQERHLGINARLKRAVSNPDKPVSVYIIKISKSPINGDEKMEVLYHVSVSGQPVAATTAAADMHLVSDQEVVNELGYPFIIKAERKYPSLLIRTIHVTSPIFQRI
;
A
#
# COMPACT_ATOMS: atom_id res chain seq x y z
N THR A 1 -46.28 -37.19 8.37
CA THR A 1 -46.87 -37.83 7.19
C THR A 1 -47.17 -36.76 6.15
N THR A 2 -46.69 -37.00 4.92
CA THR A 2 -47.12 -36.45 3.62
C THR A 2 -46.74 -35.01 3.24
N THR A 3 -45.52 -34.90 2.69
CA THR A 3 -45.14 -34.36 1.36
C THR A 3 -46.02 -33.30 0.67
N THR A 4 -45.38 -32.25 0.17
CA THR A 4 -45.48 -31.91 -1.26
C THR A 4 -44.23 -31.16 -1.73
N TYR A 5 -43.63 -31.73 -2.77
CA TYR A 5 -42.47 -31.30 -3.52
C TYR A 5 -42.96 -30.42 -4.67
N TYR A 6 -42.34 -29.27 -4.92
CA TYR A 6 -42.60 -28.50 -6.14
C TYR A 6 -41.26 -28.24 -6.84
N ASN A 7 -41.21 -28.73 -8.07
CA ASN A 7 -40.09 -28.62 -8.99
C ASN A 7 -40.70 -28.25 -10.35
N PRO A 8 -40.38 -27.11 -10.95
CA PRO A 8 -40.65 -26.88 -12.35
C PRO A 8 -39.38 -27.04 -13.16
N THR A 9 -39.36 -28.05 -14.03
CA THR A 9 -38.43 -28.21 -15.15
C THR A 9 -39.06 -27.63 -16.42
N TYR A 10 -38.19 -27.26 -17.38
CA TYR A 10 -38.43 -26.79 -18.75
C TYR A 10 -38.71 -25.28 -18.90
N SER A 11 -38.14 -24.55 -19.86
CA SER A 11 -37.53 -24.93 -21.15
C SER A 11 -36.66 -23.79 -21.68
N ASP A 12 -35.55 -24.16 -22.31
CA ASP A 12 -34.81 -23.35 -23.29
C ASP A 12 -35.75 -22.81 -24.36
N THR A 13 -35.67 -21.50 -24.66
CA THR A 13 -36.10 -20.91 -25.94
C THR A 13 -35.53 -19.50 -26.06
N THR A 14 -34.34 -19.43 -26.67
CA THR A 14 -34.01 -18.50 -27.75
C THR A 14 -34.74 -17.14 -27.74
N THR A 15 -34.09 -16.12 -27.17
CA THR A 15 -34.42 -14.74 -27.48
C THR A 15 -33.95 -14.47 -28.92
N ASN A 16 -34.90 -14.43 -29.85
CA ASN A 16 -34.69 -14.03 -31.24
C ASN A 16 -34.22 -12.57 -31.29
N CYS A 17 -32.97 -12.35 -31.69
CA CYS A 17 -32.49 -11.07 -32.20
C CYS A 17 -32.94 -10.93 -33.67
N PRO A 18 -33.76 -9.93 -34.05
CA PRO A 18 -34.33 -9.86 -35.38
C PRO A 18 -33.44 -9.09 -36.38
N TYR A 19 -32.11 -9.30 -36.35
CA TYR A 19 -31.22 -9.01 -37.48
C TYR A 19 -29.82 -9.61 -37.23
N CYS A 20 -29.63 -10.87 -37.62
CA CYS A 20 -28.30 -11.41 -37.88
C CYS A 20 -28.29 -11.89 -39.34
N ASP A 21 -27.90 -10.99 -40.23
CA ASP A 21 -27.50 -11.34 -41.58
C ASP A 21 -25.97 -11.41 -41.69
N THR A 22 -25.56 -12.23 -42.63
CA THR A 22 -24.44 -13.17 -42.59
C THR A 22 -23.22 -12.56 -43.26
N THR A 23 -22.01 -12.92 -42.82
CA THR A 23 -20.97 -13.56 -43.67
C THR A 23 -19.63 -13.56 -42.93
N MET A 24 -19.12 -14.76 -42.68
CA MET A 24 -17.71 -14.98 -42.35
C MET A 24 -16.87 -14.80 -43.62
N THR A 25 -15.75 -14.09 -43.53
CA THR A 25 -14.49 -14.57 -44.13
C THR A 25 -13.30 -14.15 -43.27
N PRO A 26 -12.25 -14.98 -43.17
CA PRO A 26 -11.14 -14.83 -42.23
C PRO A 26 -9.93 -14.23 -42.93
N ASP A 27 -9.41 -13.11 -42.45
CA ASP A 27 -8.10 -12.61 -42.91
C ASP A 27 -7.29 -12.10 -41.73
N GLY A 28 -6.20 -12.84 -41.48
CA GLY A 28 -4.86 -12.28 -41.42
C GLY A 28 -4.58 -11.16 -40.42
N GLU A 29 -3.68 -11.50 -39.50
CA GLU A 29 -2.67 -10.59 -38.95
C GLU A 29 -3.05 -9.85 -37.65
N ILE A 30 -2.71 -10.53 -36.54
CA ILE A 30 -2.23 -9.86 -35.33
C ILE A 30 -1.10 -8.89 -35.73
N SER A 31 -1.36 -7.59 -35.71
CA SER A 31 -0.28 -6.59 -35.71
C SER A 31 0.01 -6.21 -34.25
N PRO A 32 1.12 -6.70 -33.66
CA PRO A 32 1.58 -6.17 -32.39
C PRO A 32 2.36 -4.86 -32.61
N THR A 33 2.39 -4.06 -31.56
CA THR A 33 3.37 -3.02 -31.22
C THR A 33 2.92 -1.57 -31.47
N PRO A 34 2.62 -0.79 -30.42
CA PRO A 34 2.79 0.65 -30.50
C PRO A 34 4.29 0.95 -30.60
N THR A 35 4.72 1.53 -31.71
CA THR A 35 6.07 2.05 -31.90
C THR A 35 6.37 3.08 -30.81
N PHE A 36 7.16 2.70 -29.81
CA PHE A 36 7.82 3.67 -28.95
C PHE A 36 9.13 4.02 -29.67
N ASP A 37 9.14 5.18 -30.32
CA ASP A 37 10.31 5.69 -31.00
C ASP A 37 11.47 5.77 -29.99
N SER A 38 12.47 4.93 -30.22
CA SER A 38 13.76 5.02 -29.57
C SER A 38 14.51 6.22 -30.16
N TYR A 39 14.46 7.35 -29.48
CA TYR A 39 15.51 8.36 -29.57
C TYR A 39 16.33 8.31 -28.29
N GLU A 40 17.52 7.72 -28.43
CA GLU A 40 18.58 7.77 -27.44
C GLU A 40 19.24 9.15 -27.55
N ASP A 41 19.09 10.01 -26.53
CA ASP A 41 20.04 11.09 -26.27
C ASP A 41 20.11 11.43 -24.78
N SER A 42 21.18 10.93 -24.17
CA SER A 42 21.96 11.50 -23.07
C SER A 42 21.25 11.91 -21.76
N THR A 43 21.39 11.01 -20.78
CA THR A 43 21.70 11.31 -19.36
C THR A 43 20.78 12.26 -18.62
N THR A 44 19.64 11.74 -18.18
CA THR A 44 19.12 11.99 -16.84
C THR A 44 18.29 10.78 -16.43
N ASP A 45 18.68 10.09 -15.36
CA ASP A 45 17.91 8.99 -14.75
C ASP A 45 16.58 9.52 -14.21
N TYR A 46 15.62 9.75 -15.09
CA TYR A 46 14.25 10.09 -14.75
C TYR A 46 13.53 8.79 -14.39
N VAL A 47 13.64 8.39 -13.12
CA VAL A 47 12.75 7.39 -12.53
C VAL A 47 11.36 8.03 -12.48
N PRO A 48 10.35 7.50 -13.19
CA PRO A 48 9.02 8.08 -13.19
C PRO A 48 8.47 8.15 -11.76
N ASP A 49 7.76 9.23 -11.43
CA ASP A 49 7.17 9.52 -10.11
C ASP A 49 6.32 8.38 -9.50
N ALA A 50 6.01 7.34 -10.28
CA ALA A 50 5.38 6.09 -9.86
C ALA A 50 6.09 5.42 -8.67
N ASP A 51 7.42 5.48 -8.58
CA ASP A 51 8.15 4.80 -7.50
C ASP A 51 7.93 5.46 -6.12
N ARG A 52 7.69 6.77 -6.09
CA ARG A 52 7.48 7.51 -4.82
C ARG A 52 6.14 7.18 -4.17
N GLN A 53 5.18 6.66 -4.93
CA GLN A 53 3.85 6.30 -4.41
C GLN A 53 3.90 5.14 -3.41
N PHE A 54 5.01 4.41 -3.37
CA PHE A 54 5.27 3.29 -2.47
C PHE A 54 6.18 3.65 -1.30
N TRP A 55 6.68 4.90 -1.24
CA TRP A 55 7.64 5.34 -0.25
C TRP A 55 6.98 5.78 1.06
N LEU A 56 7.50 5.22 2.14
CA LEU A 56 7.05 5.44 3.51
C LEU A 56 8.19 6.07 4.31
N LEU A 57 7.83 7.07 5.11
CA LEU A 57 8.71 7.69 6.09
C LEU A 57 8.26 7.26 7.49
N THR A 58 9.16 6.66 8.24
CA THR A 58 9.01 6.42 9.67
C THR A 58 10.09 7.19 10.39
N VAL A 59 9.75 7.75 11.55
CA VAL A 59 10.72 8.44 12.40
C VAL A 59 10.70 7.76 13.76
N LEU A 60 11.86 7.27 14.20
CA LEU A 60 12.06 6.67 15.52
C LEU A 60 12.77 7.66 16.45
N LYS A 61 12.42 7.61 17.73
CA LYS A 61 13.25 8.19 18.79
C LYS A 61 14.27 7.12 19.23
N THR A 62 15.55 7.45 19.16
CA THR A 62 16.64 6.55 19.60
C THR A 62 17.37 7.16 20.80
N ASP A 63 17.88 6.31 21.68
CA ASP A 63 18.62 6.66 22.89
C ASP A 63 20.15 6.67 22.66
N GLY A 64 20.57 6.74 21.39
CA GLY A 64 21.95 6.58 20.94
C GLY A 64 22.31 5.14 20.57
N ASN A 65 21.58 4.14 21.10
CA ASN A 65 21.66 2.78 20.58
C ASN A 65 20.76 2.70 19.34
N ASN A 66 21.37 2.44 18.19
CA ASN A 66 20.66 2.44 16.92
C ASN A 66 20.46 1.00 16.45
N PRO A 67 19.24 0.57 16.07
CA PRO A 67 19.02 -0.78 15.57
C PRO A 67 19.85 -1.02 14.30
N THR A 68 20.25 -2.27 14.07
CA THR A 68 20.87 -2.63 12.80
C THR A 68 19.83 -2.55 11.68
N VAL A 69 20.30 -2.38 10.44
CA VAL A 69 19.43 -2.34 9.25
C VAL A 69 18.58 -3.62 9.15
N ASN A 70 19.13 -4.77 9.55
CA ASN A 70 18.44 -6.05 9.50
C ASN A 70 17.34 -6.14 10.56
N ASP A 71 17.63 -5.74 11.80
CA ASP A 71 16.65 -5.76 12.89
C ASP A 71 15.48 -4.82 12.58
N LEU A 72 15.78 -3.63 12.06
CA LEU A 72 14.78 -2.67 11.62
C LEU A 72 13.91 -3.22 10.48
N LYS A 73 14.52 -3.83 9.46
CA LYS A 73 13.80 -4.46 8.35
C LYS A 73 12.86 -5.56 8.84
N ASN A 74 13.34 -6.45 9.70
CA ASN A 74 12.59 -7.58 10.20
C ASN A 74 11.45 -7.12 11.11
N GLY A 75 11.73 -6.19 12.04
CA GLY A 75 10.71 -5.63 12.92
C GLY A 75 9.62 -4.90 12.13
N LEU A 76 9.99 -4.06 11.15
CA LEU A 76 9.00 -3.44 10.26
C LEU A 76 8.16 -4.48 9.52
N ALA A 77 8.77 -5.54 8.99
CA ALA A 77 8.03 -6.61 8.31
C ALA A 77 7.03 -7.31 9.25
N ASN A 78 7.41 -7.57 10.50
CA ASN A 78 6.54 -8.15 11.52
C ASN A 78 5.37 -7.23 11.91
N LEU A 79 5.64 -5.93 12.05
CA LEU A 79 4.60 -4.94 12.28
C LEU A 79 3.61 -4.89 11.11
N TYR A 80 4.09 -4.87 9.86
CA TYR A 80 3.23 -4.88 8.67
C TYR A 80 2.45 -6.20 8.52
N LYS A 81 3.04 -7.33 8.91
CA LYS A 81 2.33 -8.61 8.96
C LYS A 81 1.16 -8.57 9.95
N THR A 82 1.41 -8.02 11.14
CA THR A 82 0.39 -7.85 12.19
C THR A 82 -0.72 -6.91 11.75
N ALA A 83 -0.34 -5.76 11.20
CA ALA A 83 -1.23 -4.76 10.63
C ALA A 83 -2.13 -5.36 9.54
N PHE A 84 -1.52 -6.02 8.55
CA PHE A 84 -2.22 -6.67 7.45
C PHE A 84 -3.21 -7.71 7.98
N GLN A 85 -2.79 -8.56 8.92
CA GLN A 85 -3.69 -9.53 9.53
C GLN A 85 -4.91 -8.87 10.18
N ARG A 86 -4.72 -7.77 10.92
CA ARG A 86 -5.83 -7.01 11.52
C ARG A 86 -6.75 -6.40 10.48
N GLN A 87 -6.18 -5.89 9.40
CA GLN A 87 -6.95 -5.34 8.29
C GLN A 87 -7.82 -6.42 7.65
N GLN A 88 -7.27 -7.62 7.43
CA GLN A 88 -8.01 -8.76 6.91
C GLN A 88 -9.14 -9.18 7.87
N GLU A 89 -8.89 -9.21 9.18
CA GLU A 89 -9.91 -9.52 10.19
C GLU A 89 -11.07 -8.51 10.18
N ARG A 90 -10.78 -7.22 9.96
CA ARG A 90 -11.80 -6.17 9.83
C ARG A 90 -12.66 -6.32 8.57
N HIS A 91 -12.05 -6.66 7.44
CA HIS A 91 -12.75 -6.77 6.15
C HIS A 91 -13.59 -8.04 6.02
N LEU A 92 -13.13 -9.12 6.63
CA LEU A 92 -13.77 -10.42 6.48
C LEU A 92 -14.78 -10.72 7.59
N GLY A 93 -14.80 -9.93 8.68
CA GLY A 93 -15.70 -10.16 9.82
C GLY A 93 -15.50 -11.54 10.47
N ILE A 94 -14.35 -12.17 10.22
CA ILE A 94 -14.10 -13.55 10.61
C ILE A 94 -13.76 -13.57 12.10
N ASN A 95 -14.75 -13.97 12.90
CA ASN A 95 -14.55 -14.33 14.30
C ASN A 95 -13.39 -15.34 14.40
N ALA A 96 -12.55 -15.20 15.43
CA ALA A 96 -11.29 -15.91 15.63
C ALA A 96 -11.33 -17.45 15.48
N ARG A 97 -12.51 -18.08 15.40
CA ARG A 97 -12.72 -19.52 15.17
C ARG A 97 -12.34 -20.04 13.77
N LEU A 98 -12.33 -19.19 12.73
CA LEU A 98 -11.87 -19.58 11.38
C LEU A 98 -10.39 -19.24 11.13
N LYS A 99 -9.68 -18.65 12.11
CA LYS A 99 -8.26 -18.25 12.00
C LYS A 99 -7.31 -19.37 11.58
N ARG A 100 -7.65 -20.64 11.88
CA ARG A 100 -6.75 -21.78 11.60
C ARG A 100 -6.73 -22.21 10.14
N ALA A 101 -7.72 -21.82 9.32
CA ALA A 101 -7.78 -22.18 7.90
C ALA A 101 -7.28 -21.07 6.96
N VAL A 102 -7.24 -19.81 7.43
CA VAL A 102 -6.80 -18.62 6.67
C VAL A 102 -5.47 -18.05 7.18
N SER A 103 -4.88 -18.66 8.21
CA SER A 103 -3.46 -18.48 8.54
C SER A 103 -2.61 -19.28 7.55
N ASN A 104 -2.68 -18.94 6.26
CA ASN A 104 -1.62 -19.35 5.35
C ASN A 104 -0.52 -18.30 5.48
N PRO A 105 0.64 -18.63 6.09
CA PRO A 105 1.75 -17.68 6.29
C PRO A 105 2.44 -17.27 4.97
N ASP A 106 1.97 -17.77 3.83
CA ASP A 106 2.59 -17.70 2.50
C ASP A 106 2.42 -16.37 1.76
N LYS A 107 1.94 -15.31 2.41
CA LYS A 107 2.12 -13.96 1.87
C LYS A 107 3.30 -13.30 2.56
N PRO A 108 4.54 -13.48 2.06
CA PRO A 108 5.70 -12.86 2.67
C PRO A 108 5.55 -11.34 2.53
N VAL A 109 5.37 -10.68 3.67
CA VAL A 109 5.52 -9.23 3.78
C VAL A 109 7.01 -8.96 3.80
N SER A 110 7.50 -8.19 2.83
CA SER A 110 8.90 -7.80 2.72
C SER A 110 9.03 -6.29 2.78
N VAL A 111 10.03 -5.81 3.51
CA VAL A 111 10.36 -4.40 3.66
C VAL A 111 11.73 -4.14 3.04
N TYR A 112 11.83 -3.06 2.27
CA TYR A 112 13.06 -2.66 1.58
C TYR A 112 13.43 -1.26 2.04
N ILE A 113 14.54 -1.16 2.77
CA ILE A 113 15.04 0.11 3.28
C ILE A 113 15.76 0.83 2.13
N ILE A 114 15.32 2.06 1.84
CA ILE A 114 15.87 2.92 0.79
C ILE A 114 16.95 3.83 1.38
N LYS A 115 16.63 4.50 2.49
CA LYS A 115 17.55 5.44 3.15
C LYS A 115 17.30 5.49 4.65
N ILE A 116 18.38 5.62 5.41
CA ILE A 116 18.33 5.95 6.83
C ILE A 116 19.07 7.27 7.05
N SER A 117 18.45 8.22 7.74
CA SER A 117 19.07 9.49 8.14
C SER A 117 18.99 9.62 9.65
N LYS A 118 20.07 10.09 10.28
CA LYS A 118 20.11 10.31 11.73
C LYS A 118 20.33 11.79 12.00
N SER A 119 19.68 12.32 13.02
CA SER A 119 19.88 13.70 13.45
C SER A 119 19.48 13.88 14.91
N PRO A 120 20.08 14.83 15.64
CA PRO A 120 19.69 15.10 17.02
C PRO A 120 18.31 15.78 17.11
N ILE A 121 17.59 15.53 18.20
CA ILE A 121 16.34 16.19 18.58
C ILE A 121 16.33 16.48 20.09
N ASN A 122 16.44 17.74 20.49
CA ASN A 122 16.39 18.17 21.91
C ASN A 122 17.29 17.37 22.89
N GLY A 123 18.46 16.90 22.44
CA GLY A 123 19.39 16.09 23.24
C GLY A 123 19.26 14.57 23.07
N ASP A 124 18.18 14.10 22.45
CA ASP A 124 18.03 12.71 21.99
C ASP A 124 18.45 12.56 20.51
N GLU A 125 18.54 11.34 20.00
CA GLU A 125 18.68 11.07 18.56
C GLU A 125 17.32 10.74 17.93
N LYS A 126 17.09 11.21 16.70
CA LYS A 126 16.02 10.70 15.83
C LYS A 126 16.62 9.98 14.63
N MET A 127 15.97 8.88 14.27
CA MET A 127 16.26 8.10 13.06
C MET A 127 15.09 8.18 12.09
N GLU A 128 15.34 8.69 10.89
CA GLU A 128 14.38 8.76 9.80
C GLU A 128 14.65 7.62 8.82
N VAL A 129 13.65 6.77 8.60
CA VAL A 129 13.73 5.58 7.75
C VAL A 129 12.80 5.78 6.57
N LEU A 130 13.37 5.80 5.37
CA LEU A 130 12.66 5.76 4.11
C LEU A 130 12.68 4.33 3.58
N TYR A 131 11.53 3.77 3.26
CA TYR A 131 11.39 2.38 2.81
C TYR A 131 10.15 2.18 1.96
N HIS A 132 10.01 1.00 1.35
CA HIS A 132 8.75 0.54 0.77
C HIS A 132 8.43 -0.88 1.25
N VAL A 133 7.16 -1.27 1.12
CA VAL A 133 6.64 -2.57 1.55
C VAL A 133 6.13 -3.32 0.33
N SER A 134 6.33 -4.63 0.31
CA SER A 134 5.70 -5.53 -0.67
C SER A 134 5.01 -6.69 0.04
N VAL A 135 3.94 -7.20 -0.56
CA VAL A 135 3.26 -8.42 -0.13
C VAL A 135 3.26 -9.39 -1.30
N SER A 136 3.82 -10.59 -1.10
CA SER A 136 3.94 -11.57 -2.19
C SER A 136 4.64 -11.02 -3.44
N GLY A 137 5.67 -10.19 -3.24
CA GLY A 137 6.42 -9.55 -4.32
C GLY A 137 5.74 -8.35 -4.98
N GLN A 138 4.50 -8.00 -4.60
CA GLN A 138 3.79 -6.85 -5.13
C GLN A 138 3.94 -5.64 -4.21
N PRO A 139 4.37 -4.47 -4.71
CA PRO A 139 4.54 -3.27 -3.87
C PRO A 139 3.19 -2.78 -3.34
N VAL A 140 3.16 -2.38 -2.07
CA VAL A 140 1.98 -1.83 -1.40
C VAL A 140 2.04 -0.32 -1.47
N ALA A 141 0.95 0.30 -1.95
CA ALA A 141 0.83 1.76 -1.99
C ALA A 141 1.09 2.36 -0.60
N ALA A 142 1.84 3.45 -0.53
CA ALA A 142 2.21 4.08 0.74
C ALA A 142 0.97 4.52 1.54
N THR A 143 -0.13 4.88 0.87
CA THR A 143 -1.41 5.17 1.53
C THR A 143 -1.92 3.97 2.33
N THR A 144 -1.93 2.80 1.68
CA THR A 144 -2.44 1.57 2.27
C THR A 144 -1.53 1.11 3.41
N ALA A 145 -0.22 1.09 3.17
CA ALA A 145 0.76 0.71 4.18
C ALA A 145 0.70 1.66 5.41
N ALA A 146 0.60 2.98 5.20
CA ALA A 146 0.44 3.93 6.29
C ALA A 146 -0.84 3.68 7.12
N ALA A 147 -1.96 3.43 6.43
CA ALA A 147 -3.24 3.14 7.09
C ALA A 147 -3.19 1.82 7.87
N ASP A 148 -2.59 0.79 7.30
CA ASP A 148 -2.41 -0.51 7.95
C ASP A 148 -1.55 -0.37 9.21
N MET A 149 -0.45 0.39 9.16
CA MET A 149 0.43 0.60 10.32
C MET A 149 -0.28 1.34 11.47
N HIS A 150 -1.35 2.09 11.20
CA HIS A 150 -2.18 2.70 12.25
C HIS A 150 -2.97 1.66 13.07
N LEU A 151 -3.09 0.42 12.57
CA LEU A 151 -3.70 -0.70 13.29
C LEU A 151 -2.77 -1.31 14.34
N VAL A 152 -1.51 -0.89 14.39
CA VAL A 152 -0.50 -1.32 15.36
C VAL A 152 -0.41 -0.29 16.48
N SER A 153 -0.50 -0.74 17.73
CA SER A 153 -0.39 0.15 18.89
C SER A 153 1.05 0.60 19.16
N ASP A 154 1.24 1.71 19.86
CA ASP A 154 2.58 2.21 20.22
C ASP A 154 3.36 1.19 21.06
N GLN A 155 2.67 0.47 21.94
CA GLN A 155 3.28 -0.57 22.77
C GLN A 155 3.83 -1.71 21.92
N GLU A 156 3.10 -2.13 20.88
CA GLU A 156 3.56 -3.20 19.98
C GLU A 156 4.77 -2.78 19.16
N VAL A 157 4.79 -1.51 18.72
CA VAL A 157 5.97 -0.93 18.06
C VAL A 157 7.18 -1.01 18.98
N VAL A 158 7.04 -0.56 20.23
CA VAL A 158 8.13 -0.58 21.21
C VAL A 158 8.56 -2.02 21.52
N ASN A 159 7.62 -2.96 21.63
CA ASN A 159 7.93 -4.36 21.88
C ASN A 159 8.67 -5.02 20.71
N GLU A 160 8.35 -4.65 19.47
CA GLU A 160 8.95 -5.24 18.27
C GLU A 160 10.29 -4.62 17.92
N LEU A 161 10.41 -3.28 18.02
CA LEU A 161 11.58 -2.54 17.58
C LEU A 161 12.48 -2.08 18.72
N GLY A 162 12.00 -2.06 19.97
CA GLY A 162 12.71 -1.49 21.12
C GLY A 162 12.65 0.04 21.19
N TYR A 163 12.11 0.70 20.16
CA TYR A 163 12.09 2.16 20.05
C TYR A 163 10.67 2.66 19.75
N PRO A 164 10.22 3.76 20.37
CA PRO A 164 8.95 4.37 20.03
C PRO A 164 9.05 5.10 18.69
N PHE A 165 7.98 5.02 17.90
CA PHE A 165 7.82 5.86 16.72
C PHE A 165 7.41 7.28 17.11
N ILE A 166 8.13 8.27 16.58
CA ILE A 166 7.68 9.65 16.47
C ILE A 166 6.68 9.74 15.31
N ILE A 167 6.95 9.04 14.19
CA ILE A 167 6.07 8.92 13.02
C ILE A 167 6.02 7.45 12.61
N LYS A 168 4.84 6.82 12.61
CA LYS A 168 4.73 5.36 12.39
C LYS A 168 4.99 4.92 10.97
N ALA A 169 4.42 5.61 10.00
CA ALA A 169 4.55 5.37 8.57
C ALA A 169 3.72 6.43 7.85
N GLU A 170 4.35 7.46 7.32
CA GLU A 170 3.69 8.48 6.51
C GLU A 170 4.09 8.36 5.05
N ARG A 171 3.17 8.72 4.16
CA ARG A 171 3.49 8.85 2.73
C ARG A 171 4.53 9.94 2.57
N LYS A 172 5.69 9.60 2.02
CA LYS A 172 6.70 10.60 1.70
C LYS A 172 6.32 11.28 0.38
N TYR A 173 5.39 12.21 0.44
CA TYR A 173 5.16 13.11 -0.68
C TYR A 173 6.39 14.01 -0.88
N PRO A 174 6.82 14.29 -2.12
CA PRO A 174 7.48 15.56 -2.35
C PRO A 174 6.48 16.64 -1.93
N SER A 175 6.88 17.45 -0.95
CA SER A 175 6.09 18.49 -0.30
C SER A 175 5.27 19.33 -1.29
N LEU A 176 4.03 18.93 -1.53
CA LEU A 176 3.01 19.70 -2.22
C LEU A 176 1.70 19.45 -1.47
N LEU A 177 1.57 20.16 -0.34
CA LEU A 177 0.32 20.62 0.31
C LEU A 177 0.59 20.99 1.78
N ILE A 178 1.50 21.94 2.03
CA ILE A 178 1.34 22.88 3.15
C ILE A 178 1.51 24.30 2.59
N ARG A 179 0.58 24.68 1.72
CA ARG A 179 0.22 26.08 1.49
C ARG A 179 -1.28 26.13 1.38
N THR A 180 -1.88 27.19 1.93
CA THR A 180 -3.33 27.50 1.99
C THR A 180 -3.93 26.96 3.30
N ILE A 181 -4.36 27.75 4.31
CA ILE A 181 -4.90 29.12 4.34
C ILE A 181 -4.63 29.76 5.73
N HIS A 182 -4.01 30.94 5.77
CA HIS A 182 -4.49 32.08 6.57
C HIS A 182 -3.90 33.32 5.90
N VAL A 183 -4.59 33.80 4.86
CA VAL A 183 -4.40 35.14 4.33
C VAL A 183 -5.11 36.07 5.31
N THR A 184 -4.39 36.62 6.30
CA THR A 184 -4.85 37.82 6.98
C THR A 184 -4.38 39.02 6.15
N SER A 185 -5.28 39.44 5.25
CA SER A 185 -5.15 40.62 4.40
C SER A 185 -4.88 41.89 5.22
N PRO A 186 -3.89 42.74 4.87
CA PRO A 186 -3.63 44.00 5.56
C PRO A 186 -4.27 45.15 4.79
N ILE A 187 -5.60 45.24 4.75
CA ILE A 187 -6.29 46.41 4.19
C ILE A 187 -7.57 46.65 4.99
N PHE A 188 -7.45 47.36 6.12
CA PHE A 188 -8.38 48.38 6.61
C PHE A 188 -7.93 48.86 8.00
N GLN A 189 -7.13 49.93 8.04
CA GLN A 189 -7.23 51.00 9.06
C GLN A 189 -6.29 52.14 8.66
N ARG A 190 -6.78 52.93 7.71
CA ARG A 190 -6.34 54.30 7.50
C ARG A 190 -7.61 55.16 7.55
N ILE A 191 -8.06 55.46 8.77
CA ILE A 191 -8.80 56.67 9.14
C ILE A 191 -8.35 57.02 10.54
#